data_AF-A4CVY3-F1
#
_entry.id   AF-A4CVY3-F1
#
_cell.length_a   1.000
_cell.length_b   1.000
_cell.length_c   1.000
_cell.angle_alpha   90.00
_cell.angle_beta   90.00
_cell.angle_gamma   90.00
#
_symmetry.space_group_name_H-M   'P 1'
#
loop_
_entity.id
_entity.type
_entity.pdbx_description
1 polymer ?
#
loop_
_entity_poly.entity_id
_entity_poly.type
_entity_poly.pdbx_seq_one_letter_code
_entity_poly.pdbx_strand_id
1 'polypeptide(L)' 'MNNLLRIAPLSIALFLIGTSGLSSKAGSASFQSVDQDVATNRALGKVPAGKTVTDTSCEEKQAGGIGGETLYRCTVTWD' A
#
# COMPACT_ATOMS: atom_id res chain seq x y z
N MET A 1 -33.06 -7.45 -59.26
CA MET A 1 -32.88 -6.45 -58.18
C MET A 1 -32.59 -7.22 -56.91
N ASN A 2 -31.33 -7.18 -56.49
CA ASN A 2 -30.76 -8.05 -55.47
C ASN A 2 -30.87 -7.42 -54.08
N ASN A 3 -30.87 -8.31 -53.09
CA ASN A 3 -30.35 -8.14 -51.73
C ASN A 3 -31.08 -7.19 -50.78
N LEU A 4 -31.98 -7.74 -49.96
CA LEU A 4 -32.22 -7.22 -48.61
C LEU A 4 -32.33 -8.38 -47.62
N LEU A 5 -31.19 -9.00 -47.33
CA LEU A 5 -31.04 -9.96 -46.25
C LEU A 5 -29.76 -9.61 -45.53
N ARG A 6 -29.83 -8.71 -44.53
CA ARG A 6 -28.87 -8.63 -43.41
C ARG A 6 -29.56 -7.98 -42.22
N ILE A 7 -30.47 -8.71 -41.59
CA ILE A 7 -30.76 -8.49 -40.17
C ILE A 7 -29.47 -8.91 -39.45
N ALA A 8 -28.63 -7.94 -39.11
CA ALA A 8 -27.50 -8.18 -38.24
C ALA A 8 -28.04 -8.57 -36.86
N PRO A 9 -27.78 -9.78 -36.34
CA PRO A 9 -28.12 -10.08 -34.96
C PRO A 9 -27.24 -9.19 -34.07
N LEU A 10 -27.93 -8.40 -33.26
CA LEU A 10 -27.43 -7.55 -32.20
C LEU A 10 -26.84 -8.46 -31.09
N SER A 11 -25.64 -9.00 -31.30
CA SER A 11 -24.93 -9.79 -30.28
C SER A 11 -24.31 -8.85 -29.26
N ILE A 12 -25.13 -8.47 -28.29
CA ILE A 12 -24.78 -7.85 -27.03
C ILE A 12 -23.87 -8.79 -26.22
N ALA A 13 -22.91 -8.17 -25.53
CA ALA A 13 -22.19 -8.66 -24.36
C ALA A 13 -21.10 -9.72 -24.56
N LEU A 14 -19.84 -9.28 -24.39
CA LEU A 14 -19.11 -9.65 -23.17
C LEU A 14 -17.96 -8.66 -22.90
N PHE A 15 -18.25 -7.53 -22.27
CA PHE A 15 -17.22 -6.71 -21.63
C PHE A 15 -16.80 -7.40 -20.32
N LEU A 16 -15.97 -8.43 -20.40
CA LEU A 16 -15.17 -8.93 -19.28
C LEU A 16 -14.00 -7.96 -19.05
N ILE A 17 -14.30 -6.76 -18.57
CA ILE A 17 -13.29 -5.86 -18.02
C ILE A 17 -13.70 -5.61 -16.58
N GLY A 18 -12.88 -6.04 -15.62
CA GLY A 18 -13.11 -5.57 -14.25
C GLY A 18 -12.66 -6.44 -13.10
N THR A 19 -11.71 -7.36 -13.29
CA THR A 19 -10.79 -7.66 -12.18
C THR A 19 -9.38 -7.46 -12.71
N SER A 20 -9.05 -6.22 -13.08
CA SER A 20 -7.67 -5.78 -12.88
C SER A 20 -7.35 -6.15 -11.44
N GLY A 21 -6.50 -7.17 -11.28
CA GLY A 21 -6.19 -7.72 -9.97
C GLY A 21 -5.99 -6.56 -9.02
N LEU A 22 -6.59 -6.65 -7.83
CA LEU A 22 -6.20 -5.80 -6.72
C LEU A 22 -4.70 -5.98 -6.61
N SER A 23 -3.95 -5.10 -7.27
CA SER A 23 -2.52 -5.00 -7.14
C SER A 23 -2.40 -4.65 -5.67
N SER A 24 -2.08 -5.66 -4.88
CA SER A 24 -1.80 -5.53 -3.47
C SER A 24 -0.54 -4.67 -3.44
N LYS A 25 -0.74 -3.34 -3.56
CA LYS A 25 0.35 -2.39 -3.67
C LYS A 25 1.14 -2.53 -2.39
N ALA A 26 2.28 -3.20 -2.52
CA ALA A 26 3.32 -3.21 -1.54
C ALA A 26 3.60 -1.76 -1.17
N GLY A 27 3.69 -1.48 0.11
CA GLY A 27 3.88 -0.13 0.61
C GLY A 27 4.75 -0.12 1.85
N SER A 28 5.29 1.05 2.15
CA SER A 28 5.99 1.29 3.40
C SER A 28 5.61 2.64 4.00
N ALA A 29 5.66 2.73 5.32
CA ALA A 29 5.49 3.96 6.06
C ALA A 29 6.53 4.04 7.17
N SER A 30 7.10 5.23 7.34
CA SER A 30 8.07 5.49 8.40
C SER A 30 7.56 6.58 9.33
N PHE A 31 7.82 6.43 10.63
CA PHE A 31 7.53 7.43 11.64
C PHE A 31 8.70 7.55 12.61
N GLN A 32 8.96 8.77 13.07
CA GLN A 32 10.03 9.06 14.01
C GLN A 32 9.48 9.60 15.33
N SER A 33 10.04 9.12 16.44
CA SER A 33 9.71 9.60 17.79
C SER A 33 10.90 9.38 18.73
N VAL A 34 10.92 10.09 19.86
CA VAL A 34 11.86 9.84 20.98
C VAL A 34 11.55 8.54 21.71
N ASP A 35 10.39 7.94 21.45
CA ASP A 35 9.94 6.67 22.01
C ASP A 35 9.75 5.64 20.89
N GLN A 36 10.41 4.49 21.01
CA GLN A 36 10.41 3.45 19.98
C GLN A 36 9.02 2.83 19.78
N ASP A 37 8.25 2.65 20.84
CA ASP A 37 6.92 2.03 20.78
C ASP A 37 5.92 3.00 20.14
N VAL A 38 6.03 4.30 20.44
CA VAL A 38 5.25 5.34 19.76
C VAL A 38 5.61 5.37 18.28
N ALA A 39 6.89 5.35 17.92
CA ALA A 39 7.33 5.32 16.52
C ALA A 39 6.76 4.12 15.77
N THR A 40 6.85 2.93 16.38
CA THR A 40 6.36 1.67 15.82
C THR A 40 4.84 1.69 15.64
N ASN A 41 4.09 2.02 16.69
CA ASN A 41 2.63 2.05 16.63
C ASN A 41 2.10 3.08 15.63
N ARG A 42 2.76 4.25 15.52
CA ARG A 42 2.40 5.27 14.53
C ARG A 42 2.68 4.81 13.10
N ALA A 43 3.78 4.09 12.87
CA ALA A 43 4.08 3.51 11.57
C ALA A 43 3.10 2.37 11.21
N LEU A 44 2.78 1.47 12.14
CA LEU A 44 1.77 0.42 11.98
C LEU A 44 0.38 1.00 11.70
N GLY A 45 0.01 2.10 12.35
CA GLY A 45 -1.25 2.80 12.10
C GLY A 45 -1.38 3.42 10.70
N LYS A 46 -0.33 3.39 9.87
CA LYS A 46 -0.37 3.78 8.45
C LYS A 46 -0.66 2.61 7.51
N VAL A 47 -0.60 1.38 8.01
CA VAL A 47 -0.89 0.19 7.21
C VAL A 47 -2.38 0.20 6.85
N PRO A 48 -2.73 0.15 5.56
CA PRO A 48 -4.13 0.11 5.15
C PRO A 48 -4.83 -1.16 5.66
N ALA A 49 -6.13 -1.05 5.94
CA ALA A 49 -6.92 -2.21 6.36
C ALA A 49 -6.89 -3.32 5.30
N GLY A 50 -6.74 -4.57 5.74
CA GLY A 50 -6.66 -5.75 4.86
C GLY A 50 -5.27 -6.00 4.26
N LYS A 51 -4.25 -5.22 4.64
CA LYS A 51 -2.85 -5.46 4.29
C LYS A 51 -2.14 -6.29 5.35
N THR A 52 -1.15 -7.07 4.91
CA THR A 52 -0.32 -7.86 5.81
C THR A 52 1.02 -7.18 5.98
N VAL A 53 1.40 -6.88 7.22
CA VAL A 53 2.75 -6.38 7.51
C VAL A 53 3.76 -7.49 7.20
N THR A 54 4.75 -7.16 6.38
CA THR A 54 5.80 -8.09 5.95
C THR A 54 7.13 -7.80 6.61
N ASP A 55 7.38 -6.55 6.99
CA ASP A 55 8.58 -6.15 7.73
C ASP A 55 8.29 -4.98 8.68
N THR A 56 9.04 -4.94 9.78
CA THR A 56 9.08 -3.78 10.67
C THR A 56 10.51 -3.61 11.17
N SER A 57 11.13 -2.49 10.83
CA SER A 57 12.51 -2.16 11.18
C SER A 57 12.56 -0.82 11.91
N CYS A 58 13.41 -0.73 12.94
CA CYS A 58 13.62 0.51 13.69
C CYS A 58 15.11 0.87 13.70
N GLU A 59 15.40 2.10 13.34
CA GLU A 59 16.74 2.68 13.45
C GLU A 59 16.79 3.70 14.58
N GLU A 60 17.82 3.58 15.42
CA GLU A 60 18.16 4.58 16.40
C GLU A 60 19.07 5.66 15.77
N LYS A 61 18.76 6.93 16.02
CA LYS A 61 19.58 8.09 15.64
C LYS A 61 19.73 8.99 16.84
N GLN A 62 20.96 9.35 17.21
CA GLN A 62 21.18 10.45 18.14
C GLN A 62 21.02 11.79 17.42
N ALA A 63 20.10 12.62 17.89
CA ALA A 63 20.00 14.01 17.47
C ALA A 63 20.81 14.90 18.43
N GLY A 64 21.78 15.64 17.90
CA GLY A 64 22.54 16.65 18.65
C GLY A 64 23.90 16.22 19.20
N GLY A 65 24.39 15.01 18.89
CA GLY A 65 25.71 14.53 19.31
C GLY A 65 25.73 13.94 20.73
N ILE A 66 26.90 13.93 21.38
CA ILE A 66 27.07 13.32 22.72
C ILE A 66 26.18 14.05 23.73
N GLY A 67 25.23 13.32 24.34
CA GLY A 67 24.23 13.87 25.26
C GLY A 67 22.95 14.39 24.59
N GLY A 68 22.83 14.22 23.28
CA GLY A 68 21.63 14.52 22.51
C GLY A 68 20.49 13.52 22.70
N GLU A 69 19.30 13.89 22.23
CA GLU A 69 18.11 13.03 22.33
C GLU A 69 18.20 11.83 21.39
N THR A 70 17.82 10.66 21.89
CA THR A 70 17.70 9.46 21.08
C THR A 70 16.38 9.49 20.32
N LEU A 71 16.44 9.40 19.00
CA LEU A 71 15.30 9.31 18.11
C LEU A 71 15.23 7.92 17.48
N TYR A 72 14.06 7.31 17.56
CA TYR A 72 13.74 6.06 16.89
C TYR A 72 12.94 6.35 15.64
N ARG A 73 13.45 5.88 14.49
CA ARG A 73 12.72 5.89 13.21
C ARG A 73 12.32 4.47 12.88
N CYS A 74 11.04 4.17 12.99
CA CYS A 74 10.50 2.87 12.66
C CYS A 74 9.79 2.91 11.30
N THR A 75 10.10 1.93 10.46
CA THR A 75 9.53 1.75 9.12
C THR A 75 8.80 0.41 9.09
N VAL A 76 7.56 0.44 8.64
CA VAL A 76 6.72 -0.74 8.45
C VAL A 76 6.49 -0.93 6.97
N THR A 77 6.65 -2.16 6.49
CA THR A 77 6.40 -2.57 5.12
C THR A 77 5.25 -3.57 5.08
N TRP A 78 4.40 -3.49 4.06
CA TRP A 78 3.25 -4.38 3.90
C TRP A 78 3.03 -4.76 2.45
N ASP A 79 2.33 -5.88 2.24
CA ASP A 79 1.82 -6.35 0.95
C ASP A 79 0.29 -6.40 0.92
#